data_AF-A0A816FJY9-F1
#
_entry.id   AF-A0A816FJY9-F1
#
_cell.length_a   1.000
_cell.length_b   1.000
_cell.length_c   1.000
_cell.angle_alpha   90.00
_cell.angle_beta   90.00
_cell.angle_gamma   90.00
#
_symmetry.space_group_name_H-M   'P 1'
#
loop_
_entity.id
_entity.type
_entity.pdbx_description
1 polymer ?
#
loop_
_entity_poly.entity_id
_entity_poly.type
_entity_poly.pdbx_seq_one_letter_code
_entity_poly.pdbx_strand_id
1 'polypeptide(L)'
;MFKIEELYAVEDERCCDQSKDIKILLLGRAGTEKSTFINGLLNYICNDTLTQTVQDEFQVAIPSTFSYTDDDAKVDRVIRIGDTKASKKS
;
A
#
# COMPACT_ATOMS: atom_id res chain seq x y z
N MET A 1 -13.73 10.10 -5.99
CA MET A 1 -13.20 10.84 -4.81
C MET A 1 -13.35 9.94 -3.61
N PHE A 2 -12.23 9.47 -3.05
CA PHE A 2 -12.22 8.65 -1.85
C PHE A 2 -12.59 9.53 -0.66
N LYS A 3 -13.71 9.22 0.01
CA LYS A 3 -14.06 9.83 1.28
C LYS A 3 -13.41 8.96 2.36
N ILE A 4 -12.29 9.41 2.92
CA ILE A 4 -11.71 8.80 4.11
C ILE A 4 -12.48 9.41 5.28
N GLU A 5 -13.66 8.86 5.55
CA GLU A 5 -14.40 9.18 6.77
C GLU A 5 -13.89 8.25 7.86
N GLU A 6 -12.98 8.79 8.65
CA GLU A 6 -12.60 8.33 9.99
C GLU A 6 -11.91 6.96 10.07
N LEU A 7 -10.57 7.00 10.11
CA LEU A 7 -9.78 5.91 10.68
C LEU A 7 -10.04 5.87 12.20
N TYR A 8 -10.95 5.01 12.65
CA TYR A 8 -11.11 4.73 14.07
C TYR A 8 -10.09 3.67 14.50
N ALA A 9 -9.12 4.06 15.32
CA ALA A 9 -8.30 3.11 16.06
C ALA A 9 -9.17 2.50 17.18
N VAL A 10 -9.33 1.18 17.19
CA VAL A 10 -9.93 0.48 18.34
C VAL A 10 -8.81 0.25 19.34
N GLU A 11 -8.79 1.03 20.42
CA GLU A 11 -7.82 0.87 21.50
C GLU A 11 -8.32 -0.22 22.47
N ASP A 12 -7.57 -1.32 22.64
CA ASP A 12 -7.77 -2.28 23.74
C ASP A 12 -6.90 -1.82 24.93
N GLU A 13 -7.52 -1.38 26.02
CA GLU A 13 -6.83 -0.84 27.22
C GLU A 13 -6.25 -1.92 28.15
N ARG A 14 -5.88 -3.10 27.63
CA ARG A 14 -5.37 -4.19 28.47
C ARG A 14 -3.87 -4.48 28.26
N CYS A 15 -3.16 -4.13 29.34
CA CYS A 15 -1.87 -4.65 29.80
C CYS A 15 -0.57 -4.05 29.23
N CYS A 16 0.38 -3.92 30.15
CA CYS A 16 1.68 -3.32 30.05
C CYS A 16 2.73 -4.31 29.50
N ASP A 17 2.97 -4.32 28.18
CA ASP A 17 4.29 -4.58 27.59
C ASP A 17 4.32 -4.27 26.08
N GLN A 18 5.49 -3.84 25.61
CA GLN A 18 6.06 -3.73 24.25
C GLN A 18 5.11 -3.70 23.03
N SER A 19 5.16 -2.57 22.30
CA SER A 19 4.54 -2.31 20.99
C SER A 19 3.07 -2.73 20.88
N LYS A 20 2.14 -1.79 21.13
CA LYS A 20 0.73 -1.98 20.80
C LYS A 20 0.60 -2.31 19.30
N ASP A 21 0.34 -3.58 18.99
CA ASP A 21 0.06 -4.02 17.63
C ASP A 21 -1.25 -3.39 17.15
N ILE A 22 -1.16 -2.43 16.24
CA ILE A 22 -2.34 -1.78 15.65
C ILE A 22 -2.80 -2.62 14.46
N LYS A 23 -4.03 -3.14 14.54
CA LYS A 23 -4.68 -3.87 13.44
C LYS A 23 -5.66 -2.94 12.73
N ILE A 24 -5.41 -2.69 11.44
CA ILE A 24 -6.25 -1.82 10.61
C ILE A 24 -7.03 -2.69 9.61
N LEU A 25 -8.34 -2.50 9.54
CA LEU A 25 -9.20 -3.14 8.55
C LEU A 25 -9.63 -2.12 7.48
N LEU A 26 -9.08 -2.24 6.26
CA LEU A 26 -9.42 -1.38 5.13
C LEU A 26 -10.45 -2.07 4.22
N LEU A 27 -11.69 -1.58 4.24
CA LEU A 27 -12.79 -2.10 3.42
C LEU A 27 -13.06 -1.22 2.19
N GLY A 28 -13.45 -1.84 1.08
CA GLY A 28 -13.84 -1.13 -0.14
C GLY A 28 -14.10 -2.10 -1.28
N ARG A 29 -14.85 -1.68 -2.31
CA ARG A 29 -15.17 -2.51 -3.49
C ARG A 29 -13.90 -2.98 -4.23
N ALA A 30 -13.98 -4.04 -5.01
CA ALA A 30 -12.90 -4.41 -5.92
C ALA A 30 -12.64 -3.27 -6.91
N GLY A 31 -11.38 -3.08 -7.33
CA GLY A 31 -10.98 -2.00 -8.23
C GLY A 31 -10.84 -0.61 -7.59
N THR A 32 -11.07 -0.46 -6.28
CA THR A 32 -10.87 0.81 -5.56
C THR A 32 -9.44 1.01 -5.04
N GLU A 33 -8.45 0.37 -5.66
CA GLU A 33 -7.01 0.64 -5.44
C GLU A 33 -6.50 0.57 -3.99
N LYS A 34 -7.14 -0.23 -3.12
CA LYS A 34 -6.74 -0.37 -1.70
C LYS A 34 -5.28 -0.79 -1.52
N SER A 35 -4.77 -1.69 -2.36
CA SER A 35 -3.37 -2.11 -2.35
C SER A 35 -2.43 -0.95 -2.71
N THR A 36 -2.81 -0.14 -3.69
CA THR A 36 -2.09 1.08 -4.08
C THR A 36 -2.05 2.08 -2.93
N PHE A 37 -3.17 2.26 -2.21
CA PHE A 37 -3.24 3.13 -1.04
C PHE A 37 -2.28 2.68 0.07
N ILE A 38 -2.23 1.38 0.39
CA ILE A 38 -1.33 0.84 1.42
C ILE A 38 0.14 1.08 1.04
N ASN A 39 0.52 0.83 -0.22
CA ASN A 39 1.90 1.08 -0.68
C ASN A 39 2.26 2.57 -0.63
N GLY A 40 1.33 3.46 -1.03
CA GLY A 40 1.55 4.90 -0.94
C GLY A 40 1.70 5.40 0.50
N LEU A 41 0.84 4.91 1.40
CA LEU A 41 0.90 5.24 2.83
C LEU A 41 2.21 4.77 3.46
N LEU A 42 2.70 3.58 3.10
CA LEU A 42 3.99 3.08 3.58
C LEU A 42 5.14 4.03 3.20
N ASN A 43 5.22 4.43 1.94
CA ASN A 43 6.28 5.35 1.49
C ASN A 43 6.15 6.74 2.11
N TYR A 44 4.92 7.20 2.40
CA TYR A 44 4.69 8.44 3.13
C TYR A 44 5.19 8.37 4.58
N ILE A 45 4.98 7.24 5.27
CA ILE A 45 5.43 7.06 6.65
C ILE A 45 6.94 6.85 6.73
N CYS A 46 7.53 6.13 5.76
CA CYS A 46 8.95 5.81 5.78
C CYS A 46 9.85 6.99 5.40
N ASN A 47 9.33 7.98 4.66
CA ASN A 47 10.13 9.10 4.16
C ASN A 47 9.62 10.42 4.75
N ASP A 48 10.46 11.09 5.54
CA ASP A 48 10.11 12.37 6.17
C ASP A 48 10.08 13.54 5.18
N THR A 49 10.76 13.40 4.04
CA THR A 49 10.86 14.45 3.02
C THR A 49 10.65 13.92 1.61
N LEU A 50 10.12 14.79 0.75
CA LEU A 50 9.93 14.47 -0.68
C LEU A 50 11.27 14.16 -1.38
N THR A 51 12.36 14.83 -0.96
CA THR A 51 13.70 14.63 -1.53
C THR A 51 14.23 13.22 -1.26
N GLN A 52 13.98 12.69 -0.05
CA GLN A 52 14.33 11.30 0.29
C GLN A 52 13.53 10.30 -0.55
N THR A 53 12.23 10.53 -0.73
CA THR A 53 11.36 9.66 -1.55
C THR A 53 11.82 9.49 -3.00
N VAL A 54 12.52 10.48 -3.57
CA VAL A 54 13.05 10.40 -4.93
C VAL A 54 14.34 9.59 -5.01
N GLN A 55 15.13 9.57 -3.92
CA GLN A 55 16.41 8.87 -3.87
C GLN A 55 16.30 7.44 -3.36
N ASP A 56 15.34 7.20 -2.45
CA ASP A 56 15.14 5.91 -1.80
C ASP A 56 14.34 4.93 -2.69
N GLU A 57 14.59 3.64 -2.48
CA GLU A 57 13.86 2.58 -3.18
C GLU A 57 12.39 2.54 -2.71
N PHE A 58 11.47 2.50 -3.68
CA PHE A 58 10.03 2.49 -3.40
C PHE A 58 9.65 1.25 -2.57
N GLN A 59 9.14 1.50 -1.36
CA GLN A 59 8.76 0.43 -0.44
C GLN A 59 7.44 -0.20 -0.87
N VAL A 60 7.41 -1.52 -1.05
CA VAL A 60 6.22 -2.25 -1.49
C VAL A 60 5.84 -3.30 -0.45
N ALA A 61 4.75 -3.06 0.29
CA ALA A 61 4.19 -4.07 1.20
C ALA A 61 3.32 -5.09 0.46
N ILE A 62 2.55 -4.64 -0.53
CA ILE A 62 1.62 -5.48 -1.28
C ILE A 62 1.96 -5.40 -2.77
N PRO A 63 2.53 -6.46 -3.38
CA PRO A 63 2.77 -6.48 -4.81
C PRO A 63 1.48 -6.25 -5.59
N SER A 64 1.55 -5.42 -6.62
CA SER A 64 0.38 -5.00 -7.39
C SER A 64 0.68 -4.97 -8.89
N THR A 65 -0.29 -5.41 -9.68
CA THR A 65 -0.21 -5.39 -11.15
C THR A 65 -1.43 -4.67 -11.70
N PHE A 66 -1.20 -3.74 -12.61
CA PHE A 66 -2.24 -2.94 -13.25
C PHE A 66 -2.00 -2.94 -14.76
N SER A 67 -3.07 -2.93 -15.54
CA SER A 67 -2.98 -2.77 -16.99
C SER A 67 -3.71 -1.51 -17.41
N TYR A 68 -3.12 -0.77 -18.32
CA TYR A 68 -3.80 0.34 -19.00
C TYR A 68 -3.60 0.20 -20.51
N THR A 69 -4.60 0.59 -21.27
CA THR A 69 -4.53 0.64 -22.72
C THR A 69 -4.03 2.04 -23.10
N ASP A 70 -2.95 2.09 -23.86
CA ASP A 70 -2.43 3.35 -24.42
C ASP A 70 -3.26 3.70 -25.66
N ASP A 71 -4.09 4.74 -25.57
CA ASP A 71 -5.02 5.13 -26.65
C ASP A 71 -4.31 5.47 -27.97
N ASP A 72 -3.08 5.98 -27.88
CA ASP A 72 -2.28 6.35 -29.06
C ASP A 72 -1.69 5.12 -29.76
N ALA A 73 -1.33 4.09 -29.00
CA ALA A 73 -0.66 2.89 -29.51
C ALA A 73 -1.61 1.69 -29.70
N LYS A 74 -2.82 1.72 -29.12
CA LYS A 74 -3.71 0.54 -28.98
C LYS A 74 -3.00 -0.69 -28.41
N VAL A 75 -2.07 -0.45 -27.49
CA VAL A 75 -1.26 -1.50 -26.85
C VAL A 75 -1.63 -1.53 -25.37
N ASP A 76 -1.95 -2.72 -24.88
CA ASP A 76 -2.11 -2.96 -23.46
C ASP A 76 -0.74 -2.99 -22.78
N ARG A 77 -0.53 -2.06 -21.86
CA ARG A 77 0.67 -1.99 -21.04
C ARG A 77 0.37 -2.50 -19.65
N VAL A 78 1.24 -3.37 -19.15
CA VAL A 78 1.12 -3.95 -17.80
C VAL A 78 2.22 -3.37 -16.92
N ILE A 79 1.81 -2.68 -15.86
CA ILE A 79 2.68 -2.15 -14.82
C ILE A 79 2.69 -3.15 -13.65
N ARG A 80 3.89 -3.55 -13.22
CA ARG A 80 4.08 -4.43 -12.06
C ARG A 80 4.92 -3.69 -11.02
N ILE A 81 4.43 -3.67 -9.78
CA ILE A 81 5.09 -3.04 -8.64
C ILE A 81 5.35 -4.11 -7.58
N GLY A 82 6.62 -4.24 -7.15
CA GLY A 82 7.08 -5.23 -6.19
C GLY A 82 7.32 -6.62 -6.76
N ASP A 83 8.18 -7.38 -6.08
CA ASP A 83 8.52 -8.76 -6.43
C ASP A 83 7.45 -9.74 -5.92
N THR A 84 6.92 -10.56 -6.81
CA THR A 84 6.02 -11.69 -6.44
C THR A 84 6.84 -12.93 -6.07
N LYS A 85 7.82 -12.80 -5.18
CA LYS A 85 8.46 -14.00 -4.63
C LYS A 85 7.52 -14.59 -3.60
N ALA A 86 6.69 -15.55 -4.06
CA ALA A 86 6.06 -16.50 -3.15
C ALA A 86 7.18 -17.13 -2.32
N SER A 87 7.27 -16.76 -1.04
CA SER A 87 8.18 -17.41 -0.12
C SER A 87 7.74 -18.86 -0.01
N LYS A 88 8.42 -19.74 -0.75
CA LYS A 88 8.43 -21.17 -0.40
C LYS A 88 9.09 -21.23 0.97
N LYS A 89 8.28 -21.34 2.02
CA LYS A 89 8.74 -21.86 3.31
C LYS A 89 9.33 -23.23 3.01
N SER A 90 10.65 -23.31 3.13
CA SER A 90 11.40 -24.57 3.18
C SER A 90 11.18 -25.27 4.51
#